data_AF-A0A7Y2TRV6-F1
#
_entry.id   AF-A0A7Y2TRV6-F1
#
_cell.length_a   1.000
_cell.length_b   1.000
_cell.length_c   1.000
_cell.angle_alpha   90.00
_cell.angle_beta   90.00
_cell.angle_gamma   90.00
#
_symmetry.space_group_name_H-M   'P 1'
#
loop_
_entity.id
_entity.type
_entity.pdbx_description
1 polymer ?
#
loop_
_entity_poly.entity_id
_entity_poly.type
_entity_poly.pdbx_seq_one_letter_code
_entity_poly.pdbx_strand_id
1 'polypeptide(L)'
;MTRPIPSLLKSVTALCAGLALSACVSSAGQRVAYDARDITPEMLLNSSPLAEGAELADLSGIDMLQMTPEMVAFVDGYVDDGLSLHAKMQRLLFAVMGEGNFDLIYDDTTRTASGTFEAHHGNCLSFTNMFVAMARHLGLDAHFQEVEIPP
;
A
#
# COMPACT_ATOMS: atom_id res chain seq x y z
N MET A 1 62.06 -34.10 18.90
CA MET A 1 62.23 -34.80 17.61
C MET A 1 61.08 -34.39 16.70
N THR A 2 61.23 -33.25 16.02
CA THR A 2 60.20 -32.58 15.22
C THR A 2 60.20 -33.15 13.80
N ARG A 3 59.14 -33.87 13.43
CA ARG A 3 59.02 -34.48 12.09
C ARG A 3 58.76 -33.39 11.03
N PRO A 4 59.47 -33.40 9.89
CA PRO A 4 59.26 -32.43 8.83
C PRO A 4 57.92 -32.68 8.14
N ILE A 5 57.13 -31.61 8.01
CA ILE A 5 55.83 -31.62 7.33
C ILE A 5 56.06 -31.80 5.81
N PRO A 6 55.38 -32.76 5.14
CA PRO A 6 55.60 -33.05 3.72
C PRO A 6 55.20 -31.88 2.81
N SER A 7 55.99 -31.63 1.76
CA SER A 7 55.83 -30.53 0.79
C SER A 7 54.49 -30.53 0.04
N LEU A 8 53.84 -31.70 -0.07
CA LEU A 8 52.50 -31.86 -0.61
C LEU A 8 51.44 -31.15 0.25
N LEU A 9 51.58 -31.17 1.58
CA LEU A 9 50.65 -30.51 2.50
C LEU A 9 50.76 -28.98 2.42
N LYS A 10 51.97 -28.46 2.15
CA LYS A 10 52.23 -27.03 1.89
C LYS A 10 51.65 -26.56 0.56
N SER A 11 51.66 -27.44 -0.45
CA SER A 11 51.12 -27.13 -1.79
C SER A 11 49.59 -27.13 -1.79
N VAL A 12 48.96 -28.06 -1.06
CA VAL A 12 47.50 -28.11 -0.87
C VAL A 12 46.99 -26.92 -0.06
N THR A 13 47.70 -26.54 1.01
CA THR A 13 47.34 -25.35 1.79
C THR A 13 47.51 -24.04 1.00
N ALA A 14 48.55 -23.93 0.16
CA ALA A 14 48.71 -22.78 -0.74
C ALA A 14 47.59 -22.70 -1.80
N LEU A 15 47.15 -23.85 -2.35
CA LEU A 15 46.05 -23.90 -3.32
C LEU A 15 44.69 -23.54 -2.68
N CYS A 16 44.42 -24.04 -1.48
CA CYS A 16 43.20 -23.68 -0.72
C CYS A 16 43.20 -22.21 -0.29
N ALA A 17 44.35 -21.62 0.05
CA ALA A 17 44.46 -20.20 0.36
C ALA A 17 44.19 -19.31 -0.87
N GLY A 18 44.63 -19.73 -2.07
CA GLY A 18 44.32 -19.03 -3.32
C GLY A 18 42.83 -19.07 -3.69
N LEU A 19 42.16 -20.21 -3.45
CA LEU A 19 40.71 -20.34 -3.67
C LEU A 19 39.88 -19.49 -2.69
N ALA A 20 40.33 -19.34 -1.43
CA ALA A 20 39.65 -18.51 -0.44
C ALA A 20 39.72 -17.00 -0.75
N LEU A 21 40.78 -16.53 -1.42
CA LEU A 21 40.95 -15.12 -1.79
C LEU A 21 40.09 -14.70 -3.00
N SER A 22 39.63 -15.66 -3.82
CA SER A 22 38.75 -15.35 -4.96
C SER A 22 37.27 -15.25 -4.57
N ALA A 23 36.90 -15.62 -3.35
CA ALA A 23 35.53 -15.54 -2.84
C ALA A 23 35.10 -14.12 -2.43
N CYS A 24 36.05 -13.16 -2.39
CA CYS A 24 35.78 -11.76 -2.08
C CYS A 24 35.64 -10.86 -3.31
N VAL A 25 35.49 -11.42 -4.52
CA VAL A 25 34.78 -10.69 -5.58
C VAL A 25 33.33 -10.61 -5.12
N SER A 26 33.09 -9.62 -4.25
CA SER A 26 31.81 -8.98 -4.17
C SER A 26 31.50 -8.63 -5.60
N SER A 27 30.52 -9.32 -6.19
CA SER A 27 29.70 -8.71 -7.21
C SER A 27 29.21 -7.43 -6.57
N ALA A 28 29.97 -6.35 -6.74
CA ALA A 28 29.52 -4.99 -6.52
C ALA A 28 28.28 -4.96 -7.39
N GLY A 29 27.13 -5.18 -6.73
CA GLY A 29 25.86 -5.42 -7.39
C GLY A 29 25.78 -4.38 -8.45
N GLN A 30 25.65 -4.84 -9.70
CA GLN A 30 25.68 -4.01 -10.89
C GLN A 30 24.77 -2.84 -10.58
N ARG A 31 25.37 -1.74 -10.13
CA ARG A 31 24.68 -0.48 -10.02
C ARG A 31 24.51 -0.24 -11.48
N VAL A 32 23.30 -0.52 -11.96
CA VAL A 32 22.81 0.11 -13.17
C VAL A 32 23.10 1.57 -12.87
N ALA A 33 24.21 2.06 -13.42
CA ALA A 33 24.43 3.47 -13.55
C ALA A 33 23.26 3.84 -14.44
N TYR A 34 22.15 4.21 -13.79
CA TYR A 34 21.09 4.88 -14.46
C TYR A 34 21.81 6.15 -14.90
N ASP A 35 22.25 6.16 -16.16
CA ASP A 35 22.48 7.42 -16.85
C ASP A 35 21.24 8.22 -16.47
N ALA A 36 21.44 9.31 -15.73
CA ALA A 36 20.38 10.22 -15.41
C ALA A 36 19.94 10.83 -16.74
N ARG A 37 19.17 10.06 -17.50
CA ARG A 37 18.39 10.56 -18.62
C ARG A 37 17.56 11.66 -17.99
N ASP A 38 17.69 12.87 -18.53
CA ASP A 38 16.85 13.98 -18.14
C ASP A 38 15.39 13.50 -18.19
N ILE A 39 14.79 13.30 -17.02
CA ILE A 39 13.41 12.86 -16.91
C ILE A 39 12.56 14.03 -17.41
N THR A 40 11.94 13.84 -18.57
CA THR A 40 11.07 14.85 -19.16
C THR A 40 9.67 14.77 -18.55
N PRO A 41 8.90 15.88 -18.50
CA PRO A 41 7.50 15.82 -18.10
C PRO A 41 6.68 14.84 -18.94
N GLU A 42 6.99 14.71 -20.23
CA GLU A 42 6.33 13.79 -21.15
C GLU A 42 6.56 12.32 -20.75
N MET A 43 7.75 11.99 -20.24
CA MET A 43 8.07 10.68 -19.70
C MET A 43 7.21 10.34 -18.48
N LEU A 44 7.00 11.30 -17.57
CA LEU A 44 6.13 11.12 -16.40
C LEU A 44 4.66 10.94 -16.79
N LEU A 45 4.15 11.80 -17.67
CA LEU A 45 2.76 11.76 -18.11
C LEU A 45 2.42 10.47 -18.87
N ASN A 46 3.36 9.99 -19.69
CA ASN A 46 3.19 8.76 -20.46
C ASN A 46 3.63 7.51 -19.69
N SER A 47 3.99 7.65 -18.41
CA SER A 47 4.48 6.56 -17.56
C SER A 47 5.64 5.76 -18.19
N SER A 48 6.46 6.38 -19.04
CA SER A 48 7.63 5.77 -19.69
C SER A 48 8.92 6.37 -19.09
N PRO A 49 9.91 5.58 -18.67
CA PRO A 49 10.03 4.13 -18.84
C PRO A 49 9.42 3.31 -17.68
N LEU A 50 8.77 3.96 -16.70
CA LEU A 50 8.35 3.33 -15.44
C LEU A 50 7.36 2.17 -15.61
N ALA A 51 6.49 2.25 -16.60
CA ALA A 51 5.45 1.29 -16.93
C ALA A 51 5.47 0.92 -18.43
N GLU A 52 6.60 1.13 -19.12
CA GLU A 52 6.73 0.81 -20.54
C GLU A 52 6.55 -0.70 -20.75
N GLY A 53 5.47 -1.09 -21.44
CA GLY A 53 5.10 -2.49 -21.65
C GLY A 53 4.41 -3.17 -20.46
N ALA A 54 4.11 -2.44 -19.38
CA ALA A 54 3.28 -2.95 -18.30
C ALA A 54 1.81 -2.97 -18.73
N GLU A 55 1.14 -4.10 -18.56
CA GLU A 55 -0.31 -4.18 -18.69
C GLU A 55 -0.93 -3.55 -17.44
N LEU A 56 -1.74 -2.48 -17.62
CA LEU A 56 -2.50 -1.91 -16.52
C LEU A 56 -3.52 -2.93 -16.03
N ALA A 57 -3.70 -3.01 -14.72
CA ALA A 57 -4.74 -3.85 -14.14
C ALA A 57 -6.11 -3.40 -14.67
N ASP A 58 -6.93 -4.34 -15.11
CA ASP A 58 -8.34 -4.08 -15.40
C ASP A 58 -9.09 -3.87 -14.09
N LEU A 59 -9.50 -2.64 -13.84
CA LEU A 59 -10.26 -2.25 -12.65
C LEU A 59 -11.76 -2.10 -12.93
N SER A 60 -12.22 -2.39 -14.15
CA SER A 60 -13.62 -2.14 -14.56
C SER A 60 -14.66 -2.95 -13.77
N GLY A 61 -14.25 -4.10 -13.22
CA GLY A 61 -15.09 -4.93 -12.36
C GLY A 61 -15.12 -4.53 -10.88
N ILE A 62 -14.37 -3.50 -10.47
CA ILE A 62 -14.25 -3.09 -9.06
C ILE A 62 -15.22 -1.95 -8.78
N ASP A 63 -16.24 -2.22 -7.97
CA ASP A 63 -17.07 -1.17 -7.38
C ASP A 63 -16.42 -0.66 -6.09
N MET A 64 -15.83 0.54 -6.18
CA MET A 64 -15.15 1.19 -5.05
C MET A 64 -16.09 1.52 -3.89
N LEU A 65 -17.41 1.64 -4.12
CA LEU A 65 -18.39 2.10 -3.15
C LEU A 65 -19.41 1.02 -2.75
N GLN A 66 -19.21 -0.23 -3.18
CA GLN A 66 -20.08 -1.33 -2.81
C GLN A 66 -20.12 -1.49 -1.28
N MET A 67 -21.32 -1.58 -0.72
CA MET A 67 -21.54 -1.97 0.67
C MET A 67 -21.83 -3.46 0.79
N THR A 68 -21.24 -4.09 1.81
CA THR A 68 -21.62 -5.46 2.20
C THR A 68 -22.84 -5.43 3.13
N PRO A 69 -23.57 -6.55 3.29
CA PRO A 69 -24.67 -6.65 4.26
C PRO A 69 -24.24 -6.32 5.69
N GLU A 70 -23.01 -6.63 6.08
CA GLU A 70 -22.46 -6.33 7.42
C GLU A 70 -22.28 -4.84 7.62
N MET A 71 -21.84 -4.11 6.58
CA MET A 71 -21.76 -2.65 6.61
C MET A 71 -23.13 -2.00 6.76
N VAL A 72 -24.12 -2.50 6.02
CA VAL A 72 -25.51 -2.03 6.14
C VAL A 72 -26.02 -2.25 7.55
N ALA A 73 -25.86 -3.46 8.10
CA ALA A 73 -26.28 -3.78 9.46
C ALA A 73 -25.54 -2.93 10.52
N PHE A 74 -24.26 -2.65 10.32
CA PHE A 74 -23.49 -1.77 11.19
C PHE A 74 -24.07 -0.34 11.18
N VAL A 75 -24.27 0.25 10.00
CA VAL A 75 -24.77 1.61 9.89
C VAL A 75 -26.19 1.75 10.45
N ASP A 76 -27.09 0.84 10.08
CA ASP A 76 -28.48 0.84 10.52
C ASP A 76 -28.61 0.57 12.03
N GLY A 77 -27.65 -0.14 12.63
CA GLY A 77 -27.59 -0.35 14.08
C GLY A 77 -27.13 0.87 14.88
N TYR A 78 -26.38 1.79 14.26
CA TYR A 78 -25.84 2.98 14.92
C TYR A 78 -26.66 4.25 14.65
N VAL A 79 -27.31 4.35 13.50
CA VAL A 79 -28.01 5.55 13.03
C VAL A 79 -29.51 5.27 12.84
N ASP A 80 -30.34 5.93 13.64
CA ASP A 80 -31.79 5.83 13.53
C ASP A 80 -32.32 6.58 12.30
N ASP A 81 -33.22 5.95 11.55
CA ASP A 81 -33.81 6.48 10.33
C ASP A 81 -34.62 7.76 10.51
N GLY A 82 -35.21 7.96 11.70
CA GLY A 82 -36.01 9.14 12.04
C GLY A 82 -35.18 10.39 12.32
N LEU A 83 -33.85 10.29 12.35
CA LEU A 83 -32.96 11.42 12.59
C LEU A 83 -32.96 12.40 11.41
N SER A 84 -32.76 13.69 11.72
CA SER A 84 -32.44 14.70 10.71
C SER A 84 -31.13 14.36 10.00
N LEU A 85 -30.96 14.81 8.75
CA LEU A 85 -29.73 14.57 7.97
C LEU A 85 -28.46 15.01 8.72
N HIS A 86 -28.51 16.16 9.41
CA HIS A 86 -27.37 16.62 10.22
C HIS A 86 -27.04 15.64 11.35
N ALA A 87 -28.06 15.15 12.06
CA ALA A 87 -27.88 14.19 13.14
C ALA A 87 -27.39 12.82 12.60
N LYS A 88 -27.86 12.37 11.43
CA LYS A 88 -27.34 11.17 10.76
C LYS A 88 -25.85 11.30 10.45
N MET A 89 -25.42 12.44 9.90
CA MET A 89 -24.00 12.71 9.61
C MET A 89 -23.14 12.69 10.88
N GLN A 90 -23.58 13.37 11.94
CA GLN A 90 -22.85 13.37 13.22
C GLN A 90 -22.74 11.97 13.84
N ARG A 91 -23.83 11.19 13.75
CA ARG A 91 -23.87 9.83 14.30
C ARG A 91 -22.99 8.87 13.50
N LEU A 92 -22.97 8.99 12.17
CA LEU A 92 -22.07 8.25 11.30
C LEU A 92 -20.61 8.57 11.62
N LEU A 93 -20.25 9.85 11.72
CA LEU A 93 -18.90 10.25 12.11
C LEU A 93 -18.48 9.63 13.45
N PHE A 94 -19.36 9.66 14.45
CA PHE A 94 -19.08 9.04 15.73
C PHE A 94 -18.94 7.51 15.64
N ALA A 95 -19.71 6.84 14.77
CA ALA A 95 -19.61 5.40 14.58
C ALA A 95 -18.28 5.00 13.92
N VAL A 96 -17.80 5.77 12.94
CA VAL A 96 -16.62 5.42 12.13
C VAL A 96 -15.31 6.09 12.59
N MET A 97 -15.36 7.11 13.44
CA MET A 97 -14.19 7.84 13.96
C MET A 97 -14.18 7.99 15.48
N GLY A 98 -15.27 7.64 16.16
CA GLY A 98 -15.32 7.72 17.63
C GLY A 98 -14.45 6.65 18.26
N GLU A 99 -13.70 7.04 19.29
CA GLU A 99 -12.86 6.12 20.07
C GLU A 99 -13.66 4.89 20.50
N GLY A 100 -13.12 3.70 20.21
CA GLY A 100 -13.71 2.41 20.61
C GLY A 100 -14.83 1.86 19.73
N ASN A 101 -15.22 2.54 18.64
CA ASN A 101 -16.27 2.06 17.72
C ASN A 101 -15.72 1.42 16.45
N PHE A 102 -14.81 2.11 15.76
CA PHE A 102 -14.18 1.65 14.53
C PHE A 102 -12.76 2.21 14.48
N ASP A 103 -11.77 1.35 14.70
CA ASP A 103 -10.37 1.76 14.78
C ASP A 103 -9.68 1.48 13.43
N LEU A 104 -9.61 2.51 12.58
CA LEU A 104 -8.98 2.41 11.26
C LEU A 104 -7.47 2.65 11.38
N ILE A 105 -6.69 1.64 11.06
CA ILE A 105 -5.22 1.71 11.04
C ILE A 105 -4.75 2.22 9.67
N TYR A 106 -3.97 3.29 9.68
CA TYR A 106 -3.45 3.86 8.44
C TYR A 106 -2.42 2.94 7.78
N ASP A 107 -2.59 2.70 6.47
CA ASP A 107 -1.59 2.04 5.61
C ASP A 107 -1.58 2.67 4.20
N ASP A 108 -0.58 2.30 3.39
CA ASP A 108 -0.38 2.90 2.06
C ASP A 108 -1.29 2.30 0.97
N THR A 109 -2.13 1.32 1.30
CA THR A 109 -2.95 0.61 0.32
C THR A 109 -4.34 1.23 0.20
N THR A 110 -4.69 1.65 -1.02
CA THR A 110 -6.05 2.10 -1.33
C THR A 110 -6.99 0.91 -1.49
N ARG A 111 -8.13 0.95 -0.78
CA ARG A 111 -9.15 -0.09 -0.76
C ARG A 111 -10.52 0.45 -1.18
N THR A 112 -11.40 -0.48 -1.55
CA THR A 112 -12.84 -0.23 -1.70
C THR A 112 -13.46 0.08 -0.33
N ALA A 113 -14.69 0.58 -0.34
CA ALA A 113 -15.48 0.78 0.88
C ALA A 113 -15.57 -0.51 1.72
N SER A 114 -15.93 -1.62 1.09
CA SER A 114 -16.01 -2.94 1.71
C SER A 114 -14.67 -3.44 2.25
N GLY A 115 -13.60 -3.33 1.46
CA GLY A 115 -12.27 -3.77 1.90
C GLY A 115 -11.72 -2.93 3.06
N THR A 116 -12.07 -1.66 3.13
CA THR A 116 -11.70 -0.77 4.25
C THR A 116 -12.44 -1.18 5.53
N PHE A 117 -13.75 -1.46 5.41
CA PHE A 117 -14.56 -1.91 6.52
C PHE A 117 -14.13 -3.28 7.06
N GLU A 118 -13.78 -4.23 6.18
CA GLU A 118 -13.33 -5.56 6.61
C GLU A 118 -11.94 -5.52 7.24
N ALA A 119 -11.01 -4.80 6.60
CA ALA A 119 -9.62 -4.79 7.05
C ALA A 119 -9.39 -3.91 8.27
N HIS A 120 -10.26 -2.94 8.55
CA HIS A 120 -10.00 -1.84 9.48
C HIS A 120 -8.67 -1.12 9.17
N HIS A 121 -8.31 -1.08 7.89
CA HIS A 121 -7.03 -0.53 7.43
C HIS A 121 -7.23 0.26 6.14
N GLY A 122 -6.48 1.35 5.99
CA GLY A 122 -6.39 2.08 4.73
C GLY A 122 -5.93 3.52 4.87
N ASN A 123 -5.66 4.15 3.73
CA ASN A 123 -5.36 5.57 3.66
C ASN A 123 -6.62 6.46 3.65
N CYS A 124 -6.42 7.78 3.52
CA CYS A 124 -7.50 8.77 3.46
C CYS A 124 -8.56 8.48 2.38
N LEU A 125 -8.13 7.98 1.21
CA LEU A 125 -9.04 7.67 0.11
C LEU A 125 -9.87 6.42 0.42
N SER A 126 -9.26 5.37 0.98
CA SER A 126 -9.97 4.19 1.50
C SER A 126 -11.07 4.57 2.49
N PHE A 127 -10.73 5.40 3.48
CA PHE A 127 -11.69 5.91 4.45
C PHE A 127 -12.81 6.71 3.77
N THR A 128 -12.47 7.59 2.83
CA THR A 128 -13.45 8.42 2.11
C THR A 128 -14.40 7.55 1.28
N ASN A 129 -13.91 6.51 0.60
CA ASN A 129 -14.75 5.54 -0.13
C ASN A 129 -15.78 4.90 0.81
N MET A 130 -15.32 4.40 1.96
CA MET A 130 -16.18 3.79 2.97
C MET A 130 -17.21 4.77 3.53
N PHE A 131 -16.77 5.97 3.91
CA PHE A 131 -17.64 6.99 4.48
C PHE A 131 -18.71 7.46 3.49
N VAL A 132 -18.33 7.73 2.23
CA VAL A 132 -19.27 8.15 1.17
C VAL A 132 -20.31 7.06 0.88
N ALA A 133 -19.90 5.80 0.83
CA ALA A 133 -20.83 4.68 0.62
C ALA A 133 -21.88 4.62 1.75
N MET A 134 -21.44 4.62 3.01
CA MET A 134 -22.32 4.59 4.19
C MET A 134 -23.22 5.83 4.28
N ALA A 135 -22.68 7.01 3.98
CA ALA A 135 -23.42 8.26 4.02
C ALA A 135 -24.57 8.26 2.99
N ARG A 136 -24.29 7.79 1.76
CA ARG A 136 -25.31 7.68 0.71
C ARG A 136 -26.39 6.66 1.05
N HIS A 137 -26.02 5.54 1.67
CA HIS A 137 -27.00 4.57 2.19
C HIS A 137 -27.97 5.21 3.20
N LEU A 138 -27.49 6.11 4.05
CA LEU A 138 -28.32 6.88 4.99
C LEU A 138 -29.15 8.01 4.36
N GLY A 139 -29.06 8.20 3.04
CA GLY A 139 -29.73 9.27 2.31
C GLY A 139 -29.03 10.63 2.41
N LEU A 140 -27.76 10.68 2.83
CA LEU A 140 -26.96 11.90 2.79
C LEU A 140 -26.43 12.14 1.37
N ASP A 141 -26.45 13.40 0.93
CA ASP A 141 -25.93 13.82 -0.36
C ASP A 141 -24.40 13.99 -0.31
N ALA A 142 -23.69 12.87 -0.25
CA ALA A 142 -22.23 12.84 -0.08
C ALA A 142 -21.49 12.77 -1.42
N HIS A 143 -20.48 13.63 -1.58
CA HIS A 143 -19.65 13.73 -2.78
C HIS A 143 -18.17 13.77 -2.41
N PHE A 144 -17.33 13.24 -3.30
CA PHE A 144 -15.89 13.47 -3.24
C PHE A 144 -15.59 14.95 -3.47
N GLN A 145 -14.61 15.46 -2.73
CA GLN A 145 -14.10 16.82 -2.89
C GLN A 145 -12.59 16.72 -3.04
N GLU A 146 -12.08 17.33 -4.11
CA GLU A 146 -10.65 17.56 -4.27
C GLU A 146 -10.32 18.89 -3.61
N VAL A 147 -9.26 18.90 -2.79
CA VAL A 147 -8.81 20.09 -2.08
C VAL A 147 -7.33 20.28 -2.35
N GLU A 148 -6.97 21.47 -2.84
CA GLU A 148 -5.58 21.89 -2.94
C GLU A 148 -5.12 22.36 -1.56
N ILE A 149 -4.13 21.68 -0.99
CA ILE A 149 -3.51 22.09 0.27
C ILE A 149 -2.24 22.88 -0.07
N PRO A 150 -2.15 24.18 0.28
CA PRO A 150 -0.94 24.96 0.09
C PRO A 150 0.25 24.32 0.83
N PRO A 151 1.48 24.37 0.27
CA PRO A 151 2.67 23.79 0.89
C PRO A 151 3.09 24.51 2.18
#